data_AF-A0A352KAH0-F1
#
_entry.id   AF-A0A352KAH0-F1
#
_cell.length_a   1.000
_cell.length_b   1.000
_cell.length_c   1.000
_cell.angle_alpha   90.00
_cell.angle_beta   90.00
_cell.angle_gamma   90.00
#
_symmetry.space_group_name_H-M   'P 1'
#
loop_
_entity.id
_entity.type
_entity.pdbx_description
1 polymer ?
#
loop_
_entity_poly.entity_id
_entity_poly.type
_entity_poly.pdbx_seq_one_letter_code
_entity_poly.pdbx_strand_id
1 'polypeptide(L)'
;MLVGLSIRDLLLIDRLDIEFGGALTVLTGETGAGKSILLDALGLATGARGDSGFVRSGCQQLSVTAEFALDIDHPVWPFLEEQGMVAGEDQDAVGRLALL
;
A
#
# COMPACT_ATOMS: atom_id res chain seq x y z
N MET A 1 1.90 11.07 3.78
CA MET A 1 3.03 10.16 4.08
C MET A 1 2.55 8.71 4.00
N LEU A 2 3.36 7.79 3.47
CA LEU A 2 3.08 6.35 3.57
C LEU A 2 3.14 5.94 5.05
N VAL A 3 2.07 5.33 5.56
CA VAL A 3 1.93 4.89 6.96
C VAL A 3 1.67 3.40 7.09
N GLY A 4 1.23 2.74 6.01
CA GLY A 4 0.97 1.30 6.03
C GLY A 4 1.17 0.65 4.66
N LEU A 5 1.58 -0.62 4.67
CA LEU A 5 1.59 -1.49 3.49
C LEU A 5 1.10 -2.89 3.90
N SER A 6 -0.03 -3.29 3.33
CA SER A 6 -0.61 -4.63 3.50
C SER A 6 -0.46 -5.42 2.20
N ILE A 7 0.03 -6.65 2.28
CA ILE A 7 0.24 -7.56 1.14
C ILE A 7 -0.45 -8.88 1.43
N ARG A 8 -1.19 -9.40 0.44
CA ARG A 8 -1.75 -10.76 0.43
C ARG A 8 -1.38 -11.44 -0.88
N ASP A 9 -0.85 -12.66 -0.77
CA ASP A 9 -0.61 -13.57 -1.90
C ASP A 9 0.25 -13.00 -3.04
N LEU A 10 1.32 -12.26 -2.69
CA LEU A 10 2.27 -11.68 -3.65
C LEU A 10 3.58 -12.47 -3.67
N LEU A 11 3.90 -13.13 -4.79
CA LEU A 11 5.14 -13.88 -4.99
C LEU A 11 5.39 -14.89 -3.84
N LEU A 12 6.35 -14.59 -2.95
CA LEU A 12 6.69 -15.43 -1.81
C LEU A 12 5.93 -15.06 -0.53
N ILE A 13 5.23 -13.93 -0.52
CA ILE A 13 4.50 -13.39 0.63
C ILE A 13 3.08 -13.92 0.62
N ASP A 14 2.69 -14.68 1.63
CA ASP A 14 1.31 -15.05 1.91
C ASP A 14 0.55 -13.89 2.56
N ARG A 15 1.12 -13.32 3.62
CA ARG A 15 0.58 -12.19 4.35
C ARG A 15 1.70 -11.34 4.92
N LEU A 16 1.60 -10.03 4.71
CA LEU A 16 2.44 -9.07 5.39
C LEU A 16 1.65 -7.80 5.71
N ASP A 17 1.86 -7.25 6.90
CA ASP A 17 1.32 -5.97 7.34
C ASP A 17 2.50 -5.17 7.94
N ILE A 18 2.83 -4.02 7.35
CA ILE A 18 3.91 -3.12 7.79
C ILE A 18 3.31 -1.77 8.16
N GLU A 19 3.64 -1.27 9.34
CA GLU A 19 3.43 0.12 9.72
C GLU A 19 4.72 0.92 9.52
N PHE A 20 4.62 2.07 8.88
CA PHE A 20 5.76 2.96 8.62
C PHE A 20 5.77 4.12 9.62
N GLY A 21 6.94 4.34 10.22
CA GLY A 21 7.23 5.53 10.99
C GLY A 21 7.66 6.70 10.11
N GLY A 22 7.76 7.89 10.72
CA GLY A 22 8.27 9.08 10.05
C GLY A 22 9.78 9.03 9.76
N ALA A 23 10.24 10.00 8.97
CA ALA A 23 11.62 10.18 8.53
C ALA A 23 12.12 9.05 7.61
N LEU A 24 13.03 8.18 8.09
CA LEU A 24 13.74 7.21 7.25
C LEU A 24 13.40 5.79 7.68
N THR A 25 12.78 5.03 6.76
CA THR A 25 12.63 3.59 6.90
C THR A 25 13.78 2.88 6.18
N VAL A 26 14.53 2.05 6.89
CA VAL A 26 15.63 1.25 6.33
C VAL A 26 15.21 -0.21 6.22
N LEU A 27 15.10 -0.70 4.99
CA LEU A 27 14.84 -2.11 4.72
C LEU A 27 16.15 -2.87 4.59
N THR A 28 16.39 -3.82 5.51
CA THR A 28 17.56 -4.71 5.47
C THR A 28 17.11 -6.15 5.17
N GLY A 29 18.06 -7.07 5.05
CA GLY A 29 17.75 -8.46 4.70
C GLY A 29 18.95 -9.17 4.08
N GLU A 30 18.98 -10.49 4.28
CA GLU A 30 20.05 -11.40 3.83
C GLU A 30 20.14 -11.47 2.30
N THR A 31 18.99 -11.62 1.63
CA THR A 31 18.89 -11.62 0.18
C THR A 31 18.15 -10.38 -0.32
N GLY A 32 18.38 -10.01 -1.59
CA GLY A 32 17.68 -8.90 -2.23
C GLY A 32 16.21 -9.18 -2.55
N ALA A 33 15.81 -10.45 -2.61
CA ALA A 33 14.49 -10.85 -3.09
C ALA A 33 13.35 -10.23 -2.26
N GLY A 34 13.40 -10.34 -0.93
CA GLY A 34 12.35 -9.78 -0.07
C GLY A 34 12.22 -8.25 -0.20
N LYS A 35 13.35 -7.55 -0.37
CA LYS A 35 13.35 -6.09 -0.56
C LYS A 35 12.76 -5.69 -1.91
N SER A 36 13.12 -6.39 -2.98
CA SER A 36 12.53 -6.14 -4.31
C SER A 36 11.03 -6.39 -4.32
N ILE A 37 10.55 -7.48 -3.69
CA ILE A 37 9.12 -7.79 -3.59
C ILE A 37 8.35 -6.65 -2.90
N LEU A 38 8.91 -6.05 -1.83
CA LEU A 38 8.28 -4.92 -1.15
C LEU A 38 8.19 -3.67 -2.05
N LEU A 39 9.22 -3.40 -2.84
CA LEU A 39 9.22 -2.29 -3.79
C LEU A 39 8.24 -2.54 -4.94
N ASP A 40 8.15 -3.78 -5.43
CA ASP A 40 7.16 -4.17 -6.43
C ASP A 40 5.73 -3.99 -5.88
N ALA A 41 5.49 -4.42 -4.64
CA ALA A 41 4.21 -4.23 -3.96
C ALA A 41 3.81 -2.74 -3.89
N LEU A 42 4.74 -1.86 -3.47
CA LEU A 42 4.50 -0.43 -3.42
C LEU A 42 4.25 0.16 -4.82
N GLY A 43 4.95 -0.33 -5.84
CA GLY A 43 4.69 0.01 -7.22
C GLY A 43 3.26 -0.35 -7.63
N LEU A 44 2.84 -1.59 -7.39
CA LEU A 44 1.48 -2.05 -7.70
C LEU A 44 0.41 -1.19 -7.03
N ALA A 45 0.55 -0.94 -5.72
CA ALA A 45 -0.40 -0.12 -4.96
C ALA A 45 -0.44 1.35 -5.41
N THR A 46 0.60 1.84 -6.10
CA THR A 46 0.65 3.21 -6.64
C THR A 46 0.30 3.27 -8.14
N GLY A 47 -0.22 2.19 -8.70
CA GLY A 47 -0.72 2.13 -10.09
C GLY A 47 0.28 1.63 -11.11
N ALA A 48 1.39 1.02 -10.69
CA ALA A 48 2.24 0.27 -11.60
C ALA A 48 1.46 -0.89 -12.23
N ARG A 49 1.85 -1.25 -13.46
CA ARG A 49 1.18 -2.33 -14.19
C ARG A 49 1.42 -3.67 -13.49
N GLY A 50 0.32 -4.33 -13.11
CA GLY A 50 0.34 -5.71 -12.62
C GLY A 50 0.57 -6.74 -13.72
N ASP A 51 1.25 -7.82 -13.37
CA ASP A 51 1.39 -9.05 -14.14
C ASP A 51 0.86 -10.23 -13.31
N SER A 52 0.21 -11.20 -13.96
CA SER A 52 -0.16 -12.49 -13.39
C SER A 52 0.97 -13.21 -12.65
N GLY A 53 2.23 -13.01 -13.06
CA GLY A 53 3.41 -13.59 -12.42
C GLY A 53 3.63 -13.11 -10.98
N PHE A 54 2.96 -12.04 -10.55
CA PHE A 54 2.99 -11.58 -9.16
C PHE A 54 2.09 -12.39 -8.24
N VAL A 55 1.06 -13.06 -8.76
CA VAL A 55 0.16 -13.86 -7.93
C VAL A 55 0.94 -15.05 -7.38
N ARG A 56 0.92 -15.22 -6.05
CA ARG A 56 1.56 -16.35 -5.38
C ARG A 56 1.03 -17.67 -5.94
N SER A 57 1.94 -18.63 -6.11
CA SER A 57 1.59 -19.94 -6.67
C SER A 57 0.48 -20.62 -5.86
N GLY A 58 -0.57 -21.06 -6.54
CA GLY A 58 -1.75 -21.69 -5.93
C GLY A 58 -2.85 -20.71 -5.51
N CYS A 59 -2.63 -19.39 -5.61
CA CYS A 59 -3.62 -18.38 -5.31
C CYS A 59 -4.30 -17.87 -6.60
N GLN A 60 -5.54 -17.38 -6.50
CA GLN A 60 -6.32 -16.89 -7.65
C GLN A 60 -6.10 -15.41 -7.92
N GLN A 61 -5.78 -14.64 -6.88
CA GLN A 61 -5.56 -13.21 -6.92
C GLN A 61 -4.53 -12.82 -5.86
N LEU A 62 -4.01 -11.61 -5.99
CA LEU A 62 -3.22 -10.93 -4.97
C LEU A 62 -3.95 -9.64 -4.57
N SER A 63 -3.63 -9.10 -3.41
CA SER A 63 -4.05 -7.74 -3.04
C SER A 63 -2.89 -7.02 -2.38
N VAL A 64 -2.63 -5.78 -2.79
CA VAL A 64 -1.70 -4.90 -2.10
C VAL A 64 -2.46 -3.64 -1.72
N THR A 65 -2.27 -3.18 -0.49
CA THR A 65 -2.88 -1.95 -0.01
C THR A 65 -1.81 -1.04 0.56
N ALA A 66 -1.67 0.16 -0.01
CA ALA A 66 -0.82 1.20 0.57
C ALA A 66 -1.69 2.24 1.27
N GLU A 67 -1.38 2.55 2.52
CA GLU A 67 -2.07 3.55 3.31
C GLU A 67 -1.24 4.83 3.39
N PHE A 68 -1.87 5.96 3.06
CA PHE A 68 -1.27 7.27 3.14
C PHE A 68 -2.02 8.14 4.14
N ALA A 69 -1.29 8.77 5.05
CA ALA A 69 -1.79 9.82 5.90
C ALA A 69 -1.61 11.17 5.18
N LEU A 70 -2.70 11.87 4.88
CA LEU A 70 -2.75 13.13 4.14
C LEU A 70 -3.38 14.23 4.99
N ASP A 71 -2.92 15.47 4.82
CA ASP A 71 -3.49 16.61 5.54
C ASP A 71 -4.98 16.79 5.21
N ILE A 72 -5.76 17.33 6.15
CA ILE A 72 -7.21 17.49 6.00
C ILE A 72 -7.61 18.40 4.81
N ASP A 73 -6.72 19.28 4.38
CA ASP A 73 -6.88 20.19 3.24
C ASP A 73 -6.26 19.65 1.94
N HIS A 74 -5.83 18.38 1.92
CA HIS A 74 -5.22 17.79 0.73
C HIS A 74 -6.20 17.80 -0.47
N PRO A 75 -5.74 18.20 -1.67
CA PRO A 75 -6.61 18.39 -2.84
C PRO A 75 -7.22 17.10 -3.40
N VAL A 76 -6.86 15.93 -2.86
CA VAL A 76 -7.45 14.64 -3.26
C VAL A 76 -8.84 14.44 -2.69
N TRP A 77 -9.20 15.10 -1.57
CA TRP A 77 -10.47 14.85 -0.91
C TRP A 77 -11.68 15.22 -1.78
N PRO A 78 -11.74 16.41 -2.41
CA PRO A 78 -12.83 16.73 -3.31
C PRO A 78 -12.93 15.75 -4.49
N PHE A 79 -11.79 15.31 -5.03
CA PHE A 79 -11.76 14.33 -6.12
C PHE A 79 -12.33 12.98 -5.68
N LEU A 80 -11.98 12.50 -4.49
CA LEU A 80 -12.51 11.24 -3.96
C LEU A 80 -14.01 11.34 -3.65
N GLU A 81 -14.47 12.46 -3.11
CA GLU A 81 -15.89 12.73 -2.88
C GLU A 81 -16.69 12.70 -4.18
N GLU A 82 -16.17 13.30 -5.26
CA GLU A 82 -16.76 13.23 -6.60
C GLU A 82 -16.88 11.80 -7.13
N GLN A 83 -15.94 10.92 -6.76
CA GLN A 83 -15.98 9.48 -7.09
C GLN A 83 -16.83 8.65 -6.11
N GLY A 84 -17.49 9.28 -5.14
CA GLY A 84 -18.33 8.62 -4.14
C GLY A 84 -17.55 7.90 -3.03
N MET A 85 -16.26 8.22 -2.87
CA MET A 85 -15.42 7.70 -1.79
C MET A 85 -15.45 8.67 -0.60
N VAL A 86 -15.92 8.20 0.56
CA VAL A 86 -16.00 9.00 1.79
C VAL A 86 -14.78 8.72 2.66
N ALA A 87 -14.13 9.76 3.17
CA ALA A 87 -13.09 9.61 4.18
C ALA A 87 -13.69 8.99 5.47
N GLY A 88 -13.04 7.98 6.04
CA GLY A 88 -13.48 7.37 7.29
C GLY A 88 -13.51 8.37 8.45
N GLU A 89 -14.47 8.23 9.36
CA GLU A 89 -14.72 9.18 10.47
C GLU A 89 -13.65 9.15 11.59
N ASP A 90 -12.67 8.24 11.54
CA ASP A 90 -11.52 8.24 12.46
C ASP A 90 -10.54 9.37 12.09
N GLN A 91 -10.97 10.58 12.42
CA GLN A 91 -10.25 11.83 12.21
C GLN A 91 -9.23 12.05 13.34
N ASP A 92 -8.07 11.40 13.23
CA ASP A 92 -6.86 12.13 13.59
C ASP A 92 -6.69 13.30 12.60
N ALA A 93 -5.89 14.32 12.92
CA ALA A 93 -5.71 15.53 12.10
C ALA A 93 -5.17 15.30 10.66
N VAL A 94 -5.09 14.04 10.23
CA VAL A 94 -4.54 13.53 9.00
C VAL A 94 -5.46 12.39 8.50
N GLY A 95 -6.08 12.55 7.33
CA GLY A 95 -6.98 11.54 6.72
C GLY A 95 -6.19 10.37 6.10
N ARG A 96 -6.77 9.17 6.11
CA ARG A 96 -6.15 7.96 5.52
C ARG A 96 -6.73 7.63 4.13
N LEU A 97 -5.84 7.44 3.15
CA LEU A 97 -6.16 6.96 1.80
C LEU A 97 -5.55 5.57 1.58
N ALA A 98 -6.37 4.59 1.25
CA ALA A 98 -5.95 3.24 0.86
C ALA A 98 -6.03 3.08 -0.67
N LEU A 99 -4.93 2.67 -1.30
CA LEU A 99 -4.88 2.32 -2.72
C LEU A 99 -4.78 0.80 -2.88
N LEU A 100 -5.69 0.21 -3.65
CA LEU A 100 -5.81 -1.24 -3.91
C LEU A 100 -5.24 -1.62 -5.29
#